data_AF-A0AAW6FL35-F1
#
_entry.id   AF-A0AAW6FL35-F1
#
_cell.length_a   1.000
_cell.length_b   1.000
_cell.length_c   1.000
_cell.angle_alpha   90.00
_cell.angle_beta   90.00
_cell.angle_gamma   90.00
#
_symmetry.space_group_name_H-M   'P 1'
#
loop_
_entity.id
_entity.type
_entity.pdbx_description
1 polymer ?
#
loop_
_entity_poly.entity_id
_entity_poly.type
_entity_poly.pdbx_seq_one_letter_code
_entity_poly.pdbx_strand_id
1 'polypeptide(L)'
;MFLVSAAGILLLYITDFRVVTLGLAVFTFNFFVVHVLCNRIVSDYNLSKRSVTISIYLLTYYLGSSLLGWGTGVILDTWGWQYFLGSLILILLINYGIVIGGIKRMRADLS
;
A
#
# COMPACT_ATOMS: atom_id res chain seq x y z
N MET A 1 9.27 -5.46 1.40
CA MET A 1 7.86 -5.01 1.57
C MET A 1 7.08 -5.16 0.26
N PHE A 2 7.48 -4.51 -0.84
CA PHE A 2 6.82 -4.69 -2.15
C PHE A 2 6.79 -6.14 -2.65
N LEU A 3 7.90 -6.87 -2.53
CA LEU A 3 7.97 -8.29 -2.91
C LEU A 3 7.03 -9.17 -2.07
N VAL A 4 6.85 -8.84 -0.78
CA VAL A 4 5.96 -9.59 0.12
C VAL A 4 4.50 -9.33 -0.22
N SER A 5 4.14 -8.07 -0.53
CA SER A 5 2.82 -7.74 -1.07
C SER A 5 2.55 -8.45 -2.40
N ALA A 6 3.52 -8.47 -3.31
CA ALA A 6 3.37 -9.17 -4.59
C ALA A 6 3.16 -10.69 -4.39
N ALA A 7 3.96 -11.32 -3.53
CA ALA A 7 3.78 -12.72 -3.18
C ALA A 7 2.40 -13.01 -2.55
N GLY A 8 1.94 -12.15 -1.63
CA GLY A 8 0.60 -12.25 -1.04
C GLY A 8 -0.51 -12.18 -2.09
N ILE A 9 -0.41 -11.25 -3.06
CA ILE A 9 -1.38 -11.13 -4.15
C ILE A 9 -1.34 -12.33 -5.10
N LEU A 10 -0.15 -12.88 -5.38
CA LEU A 10 -0.03 -14.10 -6.20
C LEU A 10 -0.70 -15.31 -5.54
N LEU A 11 -0.61 -15.43 -4.21
CA LEU A 11 -1.30 -16.49 -3.47
C LEU A 11 -2.83 -16.34 -3.52
N LEU A 12 -3.36 -15.11 -3.61
CA LEU A 12 -4.80 -14.85 -3.78
C LEU A 12 -5.35 -15.28 -5.14
N TYR A 13 -4.48 -15.56 -6.12
CA TYR A 13 -4.88 -16.06 -7.44
C TYR A 13 -5.24 -17.56 -7.40
N ILE A 14 -4.73 -18.29 -6.41
CA ILE A 14 -4.98 -19.72 -6.24
C ILE A 14 -6.39 -19.89 -5.68
N THR A 15 -7.26 -20.66 -6.35
CA THR A 15 -8.68 -20.84 -5.97
C THR A 15 -8.90 -21.75 -4.76
N ASP A 16 -7.84 -22.11 -4.02
CA ASP A 16 -7.93 -22.87 -2.78
C ASP A 16 -8.14 -21.93 -1.59
N PHE A 17 -9.22 -22.15 -0.84
CA PHE A 17 -9.62 -21.34 0.30
C PHE A 17 -8.49 -21.16 1.35
N ARG A 18 -7.72 -22.22 1.63
CA ARG A 18 -6.63 -22.17 2.61
C ARG A 18 -5.50 -21.27 2.13
N VAL A 19 -5.19 -21.35 0.84
CA VAL A 19 -4.12 -20.58 0.21
C VAL A 19 -4.51 -19.10 0.10
N VAL A 20 -5.75 -18.80 -0.28
CA VAL A 20 -6.28 -17.42 -0.28
C VAL A 20 -6.20 -16.82 1.12
N THR A 21 -6.61 -17.57 2.15
CA THR A 21 -6.57 -17.09 3.55
C THR A 21 -5.13 -16.79 4.00
N LEU A 22 -4.17 -17.66 3.65
CA LEU A 22 -2.75 -17.43 3.90
C LEU A 22 -2.21 -16.21 3.16
N GLY A 23 -2.53 -16.07 1.86
CA GLY A 23 -2.15 -14.92 1.05
C GLY A 23 -2.68 -13.61 1.61
N LEU A 24 -3.94 -13.59 2.03
CA LEU A 24 -4.58 -12.45 2.70
C LEU A 24 -3.90 -12.11 4.01
N ALA A 25 -3.59 -13.12 4.84
CA ALA A 25 -2.89 -12.92 6.11
C ALA A 25 -1.49 -12.30 5.91
N VAL A 26 -0.71 -12.82 4.97
CA VAL A 26 0.62 -12.30 4.63
C VAL A 26 0.53 -10.86 4.10
N PHE A 27 -0.41 -10.61 3.19
CA PHE A 27 -0.62 -9.27 2.63
C PHE A 27 -1.02 -8.26 3.71
N THR A 28 -1.98 -8.62 4.56
CA THR A 28 -2.50 -7.79 5.65
C THR A 28 -1.41 -7.50 6.68
N PHE A 29 -0.66 -8.52 7.08
CA PHE A 29 0.47 -8.36 8.01
C PHE A 29 1.51 -7.38 7.45
N ASN A 30 1.94 -7.57 6.21
CA ASN A 30 2.90 -6.67 5.58
C ASN A 30 2.35 -5.24 5.44
N PHE A 31 1.06 -5.06 5.16
CA PHE A 31 0.41 -3.75 5.14
C PHE A 31 0.52 -3.02 6.49
N PHE A 32 0.21 -3.71 7.61
CA PHE A 32 0.34 -3.12 8.94
C PHE A 32 1.80 -2.76 9.28
N VAL A 33 2.76 -3.59 8.91
CA VAL A 33 4.19 -3.28 9.11
C VAL A 33 4.59 -2.02 8.35
N VAL A 34 4.18 -1.88 7.09
CA VAL A 34 4.42 -0.66 6.29
C VAL A 34 3.76 0.55 6.94
N HIS A 35 2.50 0.43 7.36
CA HIS A 35 1.75 1.53 7.99
C HIS A 35 2.44 2.06 9.25
N VAL A 36 2.91 1.16 10.12
CA VAL A 36 3.64 1.53 11.35
C VAL A 36 4.97 2.23 11.01
N LEU A 37 5.72 1.74 10.02
CA LEU A 37 6.96 2.38 9.58
C LEU A 37 6.71 3.77 9.00
N CYS A 38 5.69 3.93 8.15
CA CYS A 38 5.30 5.23 7.60
C CYS A 38 4.93 6.21 8.70
N ASN A 39 4.08 5.79 9.64
CA ASN A 39 3.67 6.63 10.77
C ASN A 39 4.88 7.05 11.62
N ARG A 40 5.83 6.14 11.86
CA ARG A 40 7.09 6.47 12.54
C ARG A 40 7.91 7.52 11.79
N ILE A 41 8.14 7.32 10.48
CA ILE A 41 8.91 8.28 9.64
C ILE A 41 8.25 9.66 9.64
N VAL A 42 6.93 9.70 9.51
CA VAL A 42 6.13 10.95 9.54
C VAL A 42 6.22 11.63 10.90
N SER A 43 6.17 10.85 11.98
CA SER A 43 6.31 11.34 13.35
C SER A 43 7.69 11.93 13.63
N ASP A 44 8.74 11.38 13.01
CA ASP A 44 10.13 11.82 13.18
C ASP A 44 10.49 13.03 12.30
N TYR A 45 9.68 13.37 11.29
CA TYR A 45 9.94 14.47 10.35
C TYR A 45 9.96 15.86 11.01
N ASN A 46 9.05 16.13 11.96
CA ASN A 46 9.04 17.41 12.68
C ASN A 46 8.50 17.26 14.11
N LEU A 47 9.41 17.13 15.08
CA LEU A 47 9.05 16.94 16.49
C LEU A 47 8.22 18.09 17.07
N SER A 48 8.47 19.34 16.64
CA SER A 48 7.75 20.51 17.16
C SER A 48 6.30 20.59 16.67
N LYS A 49 6.02 20.12 15.45
CA LYS A 49 4.68 20.14 14.83
C LYS A 49 4.08 18.74 14.62
N ARG A 50 4.52 17.77 15.42
CA ARG A 50 4.19 16.35 15.30
C ARG A 50 2.69 16.09 15.13
N SER A 51 1.84 16.74 15.93
CA SER A 51 0.38 16.55 15.88
C SER A 51 -0.22 16.94 14.53
N VAL A 52 0.22 18.07 13.94
CA VAL A 52 -0.25 18.54 12.64
C VAL A 52 0.24 17.62 11.52
N THR A 53 1.51 17.21 11.57
CA THR A 53 2.11 16.31 10.57
C THR A 53 1.41 14.94 10.55
N ILE A 54 1.10 14.36 11.71
CA ILE A 54 0.34 13.10 11.80
C ILE A 54 -1.10 13.28 11.30
N SER A 55 -1.74 14.41 11.61
CA SER A 55 -3.12 14.67 11.18
C SER A 55 -3.24 14.76 9.65
N ILE A 56 -2.29 15.42 8.98
CA ILE A 56 -2.22 15.47 7.51
C ILE A 56 -1.98 14.07 6.93
N TYR A 57 -1.07 13.28 7.53
CA TYR A 57 -0.84 11.89 7.12
C TYR A 57 -2.11 11.05 7.22
N LEU A 58 -2.84 11.13 8.33
CA LEU A 58 -4.10 10.40 8.53
C LEU A 58 -5.17 10.86 7.53
N LEU A 59 -5.31 12.16 7.30
CA LEU A 59 -6.24 12.70 6.32
C LEU A 59 -5.95 12.14 4.93
N THR A 60 -4.70 12.19 4.47
CA THR A 60 -4.30 11.63 3.17
C THR A 60 -4.48 10.11 3.12
N TYR A 61 -4.15 9.41 4.20
CA TYR A 61 -4.33 7.96 4.31
C TYR A 61 -5.80 7.56 4.16
N TYR A 62 -6.72 8.22 4.87
CA TYR A 62 -8.16 7.92 4.80
C TYR A 62 -8.78 8.35 3.48
N LEU A 63 -8.35 9.49 2.92
CA LEU A 63 -8.82 9.96 1.62
C LEU A 63 -8.39 9.00 0.50
N GLY A 64 -7.10 8.63 0.49
CA GLY A 64 -6.57 7.67 -0.48
C GLY A 64 -7.21 6.29 -0.33
N SER A 65 -7.36 5.80 0.90
CA SER A 65 -7.99 4.50 1.17
C SER A 65 -9.46 4.48 0.75
N SER A 66 -10.20 5.59 0.94
CA SER A 66 -11.60 5.70 0.48
C SER A 66 -11.70 5.64 -1.04
N LEU A 67 -10.85 6.40 -1.76
CA LEU A 67 -10.86 6.42 -3.23
C LEU A 67 -10.42 5.08 -3.83
N LEU A 68 -9.32 4.51 -3.34
CA LEU A 68 -8.82 3.22 -3.82
C LEU A 68 -9.74 2.07 -3.42
N GLY A 69 -10.30 2.09 -2.21
CA GLY A 69 -11.26 1.08 -1.74
C GLY A 69 -12.54 1.11 -2.56
N TRP A 70 -13.10 2.29 -2.81
CA TRP A 70 -14.26 2.44 -3.69
C TRP A 70 -13.94 1.98 -5.12
N GLY A 71 -12.84 2.46 -5.71
CA GLY A 71 -12.47 2.11 -7.08
C GLY A 71 -12.22 0.62 -7.29
N THR A 72 -11.47 -0.01 -6.39
CA THR A 72 -11.21 -1.46 -6.44
C THR A 72 -12.47 -2.28 -6.12
N GLY A 73 -13.36 -1.78 -5.27
CA GLY A 73 -14.67 -2.39 -5.00
C GLY A 73 -15.58 -2.41 -6.22
N VAL A 74 -15.64 -1.31 -6.99
CA VAL A 74 -16.38 -1.27 -8.26
C VAL A 74 -15.79 -2.24 -9.28
N ILE A 75 -14.47 -2.36 -9.37
CA ILE A 75 -13.80 -3.33 -10.26
C ILE A 75 -14.17 -4.77 -9.86
N LEU A 76 -14.19 -5.06 -8.56
CA LEU A 76 -14.57 -6.38 -8.05
C LEU A 76 -16.03 -6.72 -8.41
N ASP A 77 -16.95 -5.78 -8.21
CA ASP A 77 -18.38 -5.97 -8.47
C ASP A 77 -18.67 -6.16 -9.97
N THR A 78 -18.01 -5.37 -10.81
CA THR A 78 -18.30 -5.35 -12.25
C THR A 78 -17.54 -6.42 -13.05
N TRP A 79 -16.26 -6.64 -12.76
CA TRP A 79 -15.35 -7.46 -13.59
C TRP A 79 -14.88 -8.72 -12.86
N GLY A 80 -15.09 -8.82 -11.55
CA GLY A 80 -14.79 -10.00 -10.76
C GLY A 80 -13.37 -10.07 -10.20
N TRP A 81 -13.06 -11.22 -9.58
CA TRP A 81 -11.89 -11.41 -8.72
C TRP A 81 -10.54 -11.18 -9.41
N GLN A 82 -10.36 -11.66 -10.64
CA GLN A 82 -9.07 -11.56 -11.34
C GLN A 82 -8.68 -10.12 -11.66
N TYR A 83 -9.64 -9.30 -12.09
CA TYR A 83 -9.41 -7.88 -12.38
C TYR A 83 -9.19 -7.07 -11.10
N PHE A 84 -9.85 -7.46 -10.00
CA PHE A 84 -9.54 -6.91 -8.68
C PHE A 84 -8.07 -7.17 -8.30
N LEU A 85 -7.58 -8.40 -8.41
CA LEU A 85 -6.16 -8.70 -8.14
C LEU A 85 -5.21 -7.94 -9.08
N GLY A 86 -5.55 -7.84 -10.37
CA GLY A 86 -4.80 -7.04 -11.34
C GLY A 86 -4.71 -5.57 -10.96
N SER A 87 -5.80 -4.99 -10.45
CA SER A 87 -5.81 -3.61 -9.97
C SER A 87 -4.91 -3.40 -8.73
N LEU A 88 -4.85 -4.37 -7.82
CA LEU A 88 -3.96 -4.33 -6.67
C LEU A 88 -2.49 -4.39 -7.09
N ILE A 89 -2.14 -5.22 -8.08
CA ILE A 89 -0.79 -5.27 -8.67
C ILE A 89 -0.44 -3.92 -9.29
N LEU A 90 -1.36 -3.32 -10.06
CA LEU A 90 -1.14 -2.01 -10.68
C LEU A 90 -0.88 -0.93 -9.62
N ILE A 91 -1.68 -0.87 -8.56
CA ILE A 91 -1.49 0.06 -7.44
C ILE A 91 -0.12 -0.18 -6.79
N LEU A 92 0.28 -1.44 -6.59
CA LEU A 92 1.59 -1.78 -6.01
C LEU A 92 2.75 -1.28 -6.88
N LEU A 93 2.65 -1.43 -8.21
CA LEU A 93 3.66 -0.95 -9.17
C LEU A 93 3.77 0.57 -9.18
N ILE A 94 2.64 1.28 -9.13
CA ILE A 94 2.62 2.74 -9.05
C ILE A 94 3.32 3.21 -7.77
N ASN A 95 2.99 2.59 -6.63
CA ASN A 95 3.64 2.92 -5.35
C ASN A 95 5.15 2.66 -5.37
N TYR A 96 5.58 1.54 -5.96
CA TYR A 96 6.98 1.22 -6.14
C TYR A 96 7.72 2.29 -6.98
N GLY A 97 7.10 2.73 -8.08
CA GLY A 97 7.62 3.79 -8.94
C GLY A 97 7.78 5.12 -8.20
N ILE A 98 6.78 5.52 -7.42
CA ILE A 98 6.82 6.75 -6.61
C ILE A 98 7.97 6.71 -5.60
N VAL A 99 8.12 5.59 -4.88
CA VAL A 99 9.17 5.44 -3.87
C VAL A 99 10.56 5.48 -4.50
N ILE A 100 10.79 4.78 -5.61
CA ILE A 100 12.09 4.82 -6.30
C ILE A 100 12.39 6.19 -6.88
N GLY A 101 11.39 6.85 -7.48
CA GLY A 101 11.53 8.21 -7.99
C GLY A 101 11.92 9.17 -6.87
N GLY A 102 11.27 9.07 -5.71
CA GLY A 102 11.60 9.84 -4.51
C GLY A 102 13.04 9.60 -4.03
N ILE A 103 13.46 8.34 -3.91
CA ILE A 103 14.82 7.98 -3.48
C ILE A 103 15.88 8.51 -4.45
N LYS A 104 15.64 8.38 -5.76
CA LYS A 104 16.56 8.90 -6.79
C LYS A 104 16.70 10.41 -6.70
N ARG A 105 15.59 11.13 -6.50
CA ARG A 105 15.59 12.59 -6.38
C ARG A 105 16.34 13.06 -5.14
N MET A 106 16.08 12.45 -3.99
CA MET A 106 16.81 12.75 -2.75
C MET A 106 18.31 12.51 -2.90
N ARG A 107 18.73 11.44 -3.59
CA ARG A 107 20.16 11.17 -3.83
C ARG A 107 20.81 12.20 -4.75
N ALA A 108 20.09 12.69 -5.77
CA ALA A 108 20.58 13.72 -6.69
C ALA A 108 20.74 15.09 -6.00
N ASP A 109 19.91 15.39 -5.00
CA ASP A 109 20.03 16.63 -4.21
C ASP A 109 21.24 16.61 -3.24
N LEU A 110 21.85 15.45 -2.99
CA LEU A 110 23.02 15.28 -2.11
C LEU A 110 24.38 15.22 -2.84
N SER A 111 24.40 15.16 -4.17
CA SER A 111 25.61 15.09 -5.02
C SER A 111 25.92 16.41 -5.69
#